data_AF-A0A257WWZ1-F1
#
_entry.id   AF-A0A257WWZ1-F1
#
_cell.length_a   1.000
_cell.length_b   1.000
_cell.length_c   1.000
_cell.angle_alpha   90.00
_cell.angle_beta   90.00
_cell.angle_gamma   90.00
#
_symmetry.space_group_name_H-M   'P 1'
#
loop_
_entity.id
_entity.type
_entity.pdbx_description
1 polymer ?
#
loop_
_entity_poly.entity_id
_entity_poly.type
_entity_poly.pdbx_seq_one_letter_code
_entity_poly.pdbx_strand_id
1 'polypeptide(L)'
;RLTAKGLDKTADVVLICRSGDRTTRAVNALAAAGFTRVWTVIDGFEGDTAPAGADRGKRTVNGWKNAGLPWTYALDSSQIWLPAGAR
;
A
#
# COMPACT_ATOMS: atom_id res chain seq x y z
N ARG A 1 -10.62 3.92 -17.14
CA ARG A 1 -11.33 4.01 -15.83
C ARG A 1 -10.86 5.17 -14.97
N LEU A 2 -9.56 5.51 -14.93
CA LEU A 2 -9.10 6.77 -14.31
C LEU A 2 -9.91 7.95 -14.86
N THR A 3 -10.05 8.04 -16.19
CA THR A 3 -10.87 9.05 -16.86
C THR A 3 -12.34 9.07 -16.40
N ALA A 4 -12.94 7.91 -16.10
CA ALA A 4 -14.32 7.83 -15.61
C ALA A 4 -14.46 8.35 -14.16
N LYS A 5 -13.36 8.41 -13.41
CA LYS A 5 -13.26 9.09 -12.11
C LYS A 5 -12.70 10.51 -12.22
N GLY A 6 -12.55 11.06 -13.44
CA GLY A 6 -11.92 12.36 -13.68
C GLY A 6 -10.42 12.39 -13.38
N LEU A 7 -9.77 11.23 -13.31
CA LEU A 7 -8.34 11.08 -13.00
C LEU A 7 -7.53 10.82 -14.27
N ASP A 8 -6.26 11.21 -14.25
CA ASP A 8 -5.28 10.95 -15.29
C ASP A 8 -3.94 10.48 -14.69
N LYS A 9 -2.86 10.55 -15.47
CA LYS A 9 -1.52 10.13 -15.03
C LYS A 9 -0.85 11.09 -14.02
N THR A 10 -1.50 12.18 -13.69
CA THR A 10 -1.12 13.13 -12.64
C THR A 10 -1.89 12.87 -11.34
N ALA A 11 -2.80 11.91 -11.29
CA ALA A 11 -3.43 11.52 -10.04
C ALA A 11 -2.40 10.92 -9.07
N ASP A 12 -2.59 11.17 -7.77
CA ASP A 12 -1.78 10.54 -6.73
C ASP A 12 -2.04 9.03 -6.67
N VAL A 13 -0.97 8.25 -6.80
CA VAL A 13 -1.00 6.79 -6.65
C VAL A 13 -0.15 6.42 -5.45
N VAL A 14 -0.80 6.00 -4.37
CA VAL A 14 -0.11 5.51 -3.17
C VAL A 14 -0.05 3.99 -3.20
N LEU A 15 1.16 3.45 -3.10
CA LEU A 15 1.42 2.01 -3.07
C LEU A 15 1.83 1.61 -1.65
N ILE A 16 1.26 0.50 -1.19
CA ILE A 16 1.60 -0.10 0.10
C ILE A 16 1.84 -1.60 -0.11
N CYS A 17 2.88 -2.12 0.53
CA CYS A 17 3.11 -3.57 0.64
C CYS A 17 3.21 -3.94 2.12
N ARG A 18 3.73 -5.13 2.45
CA ARG A 18 3.89 -5.55 3.85
C ARG A 18 4.90 -4.70 4.64
N SER A 19 6.07 -4.44 4.08
CA SER A 19 7.24 -3.88 4.81
C SER A 19 7.95 -2.73 4.07
N GLY A 20 7.37 -2.20 3.00
CA GLY A 20 7.97 -1.10 2.20
C GLY A 20 8.90 -1.53 1.05
N ASP A 21 9.38 -2.78 0.98
CA ASP A 21 10.42 -3.16 0.00
C ASP A 21 9.92 -3.39 -1.43
N ARG A 22 8.73 -3.99 -1.57
CA ARG A 22 8.23 -4.48 -2.88
C ARG A 22 7.65 -3.37 -3.75
N THR A 23 7.24 -2.27 -3.13
CA THR A 23 6.60 -1.14 -3.83
C THR A 23 7.57 -0.45 -4.78
N THR A 24 8.88 -0.48 -4.57
CA THR A 24 9.87 0.14 -5.47
C THR A 24 9.75 -0.34 -6.92
N ARG A 25 9.54 -1.63 -7.15
CA ARG A 25 9.36 -2.16 -8.52
C ARG A 25 8.08 -1.63 -9.17
N ALA A 26 7.01 -1.53 -8.39
CA ALA A 26 5.73 -1.01 -8.87
C ALA A 26 5.79 0.50 -9.14
N VAL A 27 6.50 1.28 -8.30
CA VAL A 27 6.78 2.70 -8.55
C VAL A 27 7.49 2.88 -9.89
N ASN A 28 8.56 2.14 -10.13
CA ASN A 28 9.32 2.23 -11.38
C ASN A 28 8.47 1.87 -12.61
N ALA A 29 7.63 0.82 -12.50
CA ALA A 29 6.73 0.43 -13.58
C ALA A 29 5.69 1.51 -13.89
N LEU A 30 5.10 2.13 -12.88
CA LEU A 30 4.13 3.21 -13.06
C LEU A 30 4.80 4.48 -13.61
N ALA A 31 5.99 4.82 -13.15
CA ALA A 31 6.79 5.91 -13.71
C ALA A 31 7.08 5.68 -15.20
N ALA A 32 7.51 4.48 -15.59
CA ALA A 32 7.72 4.10 -16.99
C ALA A 32 6.42 4.15 -17.82
N ALA A 33 5.27 3.89 -17.20
CA ALA A 33 3.95 4.06 -17.82
C ALA A 33 3.47 5.53 -17.88
N GLY A 34 4.26 6.48 -17.37
CA GLY A 34 4.02 7.92 -17.42
C GLY A 34 3.24 8.49 -16.24
N PHE A 35 3.05 7.74 -15.15
CA PHE A 35 2.51 8.29 -13.91
C PHE A 35 3.58 9.16 -13.24
N THR A 36 3.19 10.36 -12.83
CA THR A 36 4.15 11.36 -12.32
C THR A 36 4.11 11.53 -10.81
N ARG A 37 3.04 11.06 -10.15
CA ARG A 37 2.80 11.23 -8.72
C ARG A 37 2.56 9.88 -8.06
N VAL A 38 3.63 9.11 -7.92
CA VAL A 38 3.59 7.76 -7.35
C VAL A 38 4.38 7.74 -6.05
N TRP A 39 3.73 7.31 -4.98
CA TRP A 39 4.24 7.33 -3.62
C TRP A 39 4.29 5.92 -3.05
N THR A 40 5.26 5.66 -2.18
CA THR A 40 5.30 4.43 -1.38
C THR A 40 5.07 4.77 0.09
N VAL A 41 4.28 3.93 0.76
CA VAL A 41 4.21 3.95 2.23
C VAL A 41 5.46 3.30 2.78
N ILE A 42 6.30 4.10 3.45
CA ILE A 42 7.49 3.65 4.16
C ILE A 42 7.04 2.69 5.28
N ASP A 43 7.84 1.66 5.55
CA ASP A 43 7.54 0.54 6.47
C ASP A 43 6.34 -0.35 6.05
N GLY A 44 5.58 0.03 5.03
CA GLY A 44 4.42 -0.70 4.55
C GLY A 44 3.32 -0.84 5.61
N PHE A 45 2.52 -1.89 5.48
CA PHE A 45 1.35 -2.11 6.33
C PHE A 45 1.71 -2.71 7.70
N GLU A 46 2.54 -3.75 7.72
CA GLU A 46 2.89 -4.48 8.95
C GLU A 46 4.23 -4.03 9.56
N GLY A 47 5.13 -3.42 8.79
CA GLY A 47 6.43 -3.00 9.30
C GLY A 47 7.41 -4.15 9.52
N ASP A 48 8.56 -3.86 10.10
CA ASP A 48 9.69 -4.75 10.36
C ASP A 48 9.42 -5.78 11.45
N THR A 49 10.19 -6.87 11.41
CA THR A 49 10.19 -7.87 12.47
C THR A 49 11.04 -7.42 13.65
N ALA A 50 10.55 -7.60 14.88
CA ALA A 50 11.34 -7.30 16.07
C ALA A 50 12.59 -8.19 16.12
N PRO A 51 13.78 -7.62 16.37
CA PRO A 51 15.05 -8.36 16.31
C PRO A 51 15.28 -9.27 17.53
N ALA A 52 14.63 -8.98 18.66
CA ALA A 52 14.82 -9.67 19.94
C ALA A 52 13.57 -9.56 20.84
N GLY A 53 13.63 -10.20 22.01
CA GLY A 53 12.57 -10.18 23.02
C GLY A 53 11.41 -11.14 22.75
N ALA A 54 10.34 -11.01 23.52
CA ALA A 54 9.14 -11.88 23.43
C ALA A 54 8.42 -11.81 22.07
N ASP A 55 8.67 -10.74 21.32
CA ASP A 55 8.11 -10.52 19.98
C ASP A 55 9.11 -10.78 18.85
N ARG A 56 10.28 -11.36 19.15
CA ARG A 56 11.30 -11.67 18.14
C ARG A 56 10.68 -12.40 16.94
N GLY A 57 10.89 -11.84 15.74
CA GLY A 57 10.37 -12.37 14.48
C GLY A 57 8.92 -11.97 14.16
N LYS A 58 8.21 -11.29 15.07
CA LYS A 58 6.87 -10.73 14.83
C LYS A 58 6.97 -9.29 14.33
N ARG A 59 5.99 -8.86 13.52
CA ARG A 59 5.94 -7.51 12.93
C ARG A 59 5.21 -6.52 13.85
N THR A 60 5.91 -6.07 14.89
CA THR A 60 5.37 -5.21 15.95
C THR A 60 6.18 -3.91 16.14
N VAL A 61 7.07 -3.58 15.19
CA VAL A 61 8.01 -2.45 15.33
C VAL A 61 7.44 -1.14 14.78
N ASN A 62 7.05 -1.13 13.50
CA ASN A 62 6.62 0.05 12.75
C ASN A 62 5.53 -0.35 11.72
N GLY A 63 5.27 0.47 10.70
CA GLY A 63 4.26 0.21 9.67
C GLY A 63 2.86 0.70 10.06
N TRP A 64 2.00 0.87 9.04
CA TRP A 64 0.67 1.49 9.15
C TRP A 64 -0.15 0.94 10.32
N LYS A 65 -0.19 -0.39 10.47
CA LYS A 65 -0.93 -1.08 11.53
C LYS A 65 -0.41 -0.75 12.93
N ASN A 66 0.92 -0.77 13.12
CA ASN A 66 1.53 -0.55 14.44
C ASN A 66 1.64 0.94 14.78
N ALA A 67 1.54 1.83 13.78
CA ALA A 67 1.41 3.27 13.98
C ALA A 67 0.01 3.72 14.45
N GLY A 68 -0.93 2.79 14.66
CA GLY A 68 -2.29 3.10 15.11
C GLY A 68 -3.17 3.78 14.06
N LEU A 69 -2.77 3.72 12.78
CA LEU A 69 -3.57 4.30 11.69
C LEU A 69 -4.79 3.43 11.39
N PRO A 70 -5.89 4.01 10.86
CA PRO A 70 -7.11 3.26 10.58
C PRO A 70 -6.86 2.09 9.62
N TRP A 71 -7.30 0.90 10.02
CA TRP A 71 -7.32 -0.30 9.18
C TRP A 71 -8.44 -1.23 9.66
N THR A 72 -8.92 -2.08 8.77
CA THR A 72 -9.97 -3.06 9.08
C THR A 72 -9.86 -4.26 8.15
N TYR A 73 -10.38 -5.40 8.60
CA TYR A 73 -10.63 -6.55 7.73
C TYR A 73 -11.96 -6.42 6.97
N ALA A 74 -12.85 -5.53 7.40
CA ALA A 74 -14.12 -5.28 6.72
C ALA A 74 -13.88 -4.44 5.47
N LEU A 75 -14.24 -4.98 4.31
CA LEU A 75 -14.11 -4.28 3.04
C LEU A 75 -15.27 -3.29 2.85
N ASP A 76 -14.94 -2.01 2.63
CA ASP A 76 -15.90 -0.99 2.22
C ASP A 76 -15.94 -0.91 0.68
N SER A 77 -17.07 -1.33 0.10
CA SER A 77 -17.29 -1.34 -1.35
C SER A 77 -17.18 0.04 -2.00
N SER A 78 -17.30 1.13 -1.24
CA SER A 78 -17.08 2.49 -1.72
C SER A 78 -15.59 2.83 -1.91
N GLN A 79 -14.70 2.17 -1.15
CA GLN A 79 -13.27 2.45 -1.12
C GLN A 79 -12.45 1.45 -1.93
N ILE A 80 -12.99 0.26 -2.20
CA ILE A 80 -12.27 -0.79 -2.94
C ILE A 80 -12.65 -0.85 -4.41
N TRP A 81 -11.72 -1.32 -5.22
CA TRP A 81 -11.99 -1.78 -6.57
C TRP A 81 -11.98 -3.31 -6.62
N LEU A 82 -13.07 -3.90 -7.10
CA LEU A 82 -13.14 -5.32 -7.42
C LEU A 82 -13.19 -5.49 -8.95
N PRO A 83 -12.28 -6.27 -9.56
CA PRO A 83 -12.40 -6.66 -10.96
C PRO A 83 -13.64 -7.53 -11.18
N ALA A 84 -14.17 -7.50 -12.40
CA ALA A 84 -15.26 -8.41 -12.77
C ALA A 84 -14.82 -9.86 -12.56
N GLY A 85 -15.60 -10.64 -11.80
CA GLY A 85 -15.30 -12.03 -11.48
C GLY A 85 -14.34 -12.25 -10.32
N ALA A 86 -13.92 -11.20 -9.60
CA ALA A 86 -13.23 -11.37 -8.31
C ALA A 86 -14.20 -12.02 -7.32
N ARG A 87 -13.82 -13.20 -6.81
CA ARG A 87 -14.50 -13.88 -5.69
C ARG A 87 -13.94 -13.40 -4.37
#